data_AF-A0A1I1FCP1-F1
#
_entry.id   AF-A0A1I1FCP1-F1
#
_cell.length_a   1.000
_cell.length_b   1.000
_cell.length_c   1.000
_cell.angle_alpha   90.00
_cell.angle_beta   90.00
_cell.angle_gamma   90.00
#
_symmetry.space_group_name_H-M   'P 1'
#
loop_
_entity.id
_entity.type
_entity.pdbx_description
1 polymer ?
#
loop_
_entity_poly.entity_id
_entity_poly.type
_entity_poly.pdbx_seq_one_letter_code
_entity_poly.pdbx_strand_id
1 'polypeptide(L)'
;MKANAELRNKAGLKCYIERETDGKCCEWCTKMAGRYAYPDDTPKDVFRRHDNCGCSVTYKNGRQRQDVWSKKTWEADKDERISKASGKEPTVFGKVEAQAKQSEILARKELTYDDKRGIIYYRKGKSHRRLSSEGRQIIDKPTYNKIVNPAIKRGADIRLADEVWTKHLEEEKSRAVTIGDVIYFRPDATVSDVLEEVHHFYQNRNGLNAQYGVVQRTVMNEIDAKKYLLTMTEKYHIPPDEVYETEYWLKEYIKQMEEMKKRGEWNE
;
A
#
# COMPACT_ATOMS: atom_id res chain seq x y z
N MET A 1 -3.28 -38.62 15.69
CA MET A 1 -2.27 -37.75 15.02
C MET A 1 -1.37 -37.04 16.02
N LYS A 2 -1.90 -36.38 17.06
CA LYS A 2 -1.12 -35.58 18.02
C LYS A 2 0.05 -36.33 18.67
N ALA A 3 -0.22 -37.49 19.29
CA ALA A 3 0.82 -38.31 19.93
C ALA A 3 1.96 -38.72 18.96
N ASN A 4 1.64 -39.04 17.71
CA ASN A 4 2.65 -39.41 16.70
C ASN A 4 3.49 -38.21 16.25
N ALA A 5 2.91 -37.01 16.20
CA ALA A 5 3.65 -35.80 15.89
C ALA A 5 4.55 -35.36 17.05
N GLU A 6 4.08 -35.49 18.29
CA GLU A 6 4.87 -35.21 19.51
C GLU A 6 6.12 -36.10 19.58
N LEU A 7 5.97 -37.40 19.33
CA LEU A 7 7.11 -38.34 19.29
C LEU A 7 8.13 -37.98 18.19
N ARG A 8 7.65 -37.54 17.01
CA ARG A 8 8.52 -37.18 15.89
C ARG A 8 9.24 -35.85 16.11
N ASN A 9 8.57 -34.84 16.66
CA ASN A 9 9.23 -33.58 17.01
C ASN A 9 10.28 -33.78 18.12
N LYS A 10 10.02 -34.64 19.12
CA LYS A 10 11.02 -35.03 20.13
C LYS A 10 12.25 -35.70 19.52
N ALA A 11 12.08 -36.39 18.38
CA ALA A 11 13.17 -36.96 17.59
C ALA A 11 13.78 -35.96 16.57
N GLY A 12 13.48 -34.66 16.67
CA GLY A 12 14.02 -33.60 15.81
C GLY A 12 13.35 -33.47 14.45
N LEU A 13 12.31 -34.24 14.15
CA LEU A 13 11.61 -34.22 12.86
C LEU A 13 10.41 -33.28 12.90
N LYS A 14 10.59 -32.06 12.38
CA LYS A 14 9.58 -31.00 12.38
C LYS A 14 8.32 -31.40 11.59
N CYS A 15 7.17 -31.37 12.26
CA CYS A 15 5.85 -31.65 11.70
C CYS A 15 5.02 -30.37 11.52
N TYR A 16 4.20 -30.32 10.47
CA TYR A 16 3.41 -29.13 10.13
C TYR A 16 1.97 -29.47 9.74
N ILE A 17 1.06 -28.53 10.02
CA ILE A 17 -0.28 -28.48 9.45
C ILE A 17 -0.31 -27.35 8.43
N GLU A 18 -0.76 -27.63 7.22
CA GLU A 18 -0.84 -26.66 6.14
C GLU A 18 -2.26 -26.61 5.59
N ARG A 19 -2.83 -25.41 5.56
CA ARG A 19 -4.15 -25.14 5.00
C ARG A 19 -3.98 -24.40 3.68
N GLU A 20 -4.46 -25.00 2.61
CA GLU A 20 -4.41 -24.44 1.26
C GLU A 20 -5.83 -24.08 0.79
N THR A 21 -5.93 -23.04 -0.03
CA THR A 21 -7.19 -22.59 -0.62
C THR A 21 -7.16 -22.79 -2.12
N ASP A 22 -8.28 -23.24 -2.68
CA ASP A 22 -8.49 -23.37 -4.12
C ASP A 22 -8.87 -22.04 -4.82
N GLY A 23 -8.88 -20.93 -4.08
CA GLY A 23 -9.26 -19.61 -4.57
C GLY A 23 -10.77 -19.34 -4.57
N LYS A 24 -11.62 -20.33 -4.21
CA LYS A 24 -13.08 -20.18 -4.06
C LYS A 24 -13.55 -20.34 -2.60
N CYS A 25 -12.61 -20.21 -1.66
CA CYS A 25 -12.87 -20.34 -0.24
C CYS A 25 -13.55 -19.08 0.34
N CYS A 26 -14.37 -19.27 1.37
CA CYS A 26 -14.92 -18.15 2.12
C CYS A 26 -13.81 -17.34 2.81
N GLU A 27 -14.10 -16.07 3.11
CA GLU A 27 -13.15 -15.12 3.69
C GLU A 27 -12.44 -15.66 4.95
N TRP A 28 -13.19 -16.34 5.82
CA TRP A 28 -12.65 -16.97 7.03
C TRP A 28 -11.61 -18.07 6.70
N CYS A 29 -11.89 -18.92 5.72
CA CYS A 29 -10.95 -19.98 5.31
C CYS A 29 -9.70 -19.40 4.64
N THR A 30 -9.86 -18.33 3.86
CA THR A 30 -8.74 -17.61 3.23
C THR A 30 -7.83 -16.96 4.27
N LYS A 31 -8.41 -16.37 5.32
CA LYS A 31 -7.64 -15.80 6.43
C LYS A 31 -6.88 -16.84 7.26
N MET A 32 -7.39 -18.06 7.33
CA MET A 32 -6.78 -19.20 8.03
C MET A 32 -5.80 -20.01 7.16
N ALA A 33 -5.60 -19.62 5.91
CA ALA A 33 -4.65 -20.28 5.02
C ALA A 33 -3.22 -20.01 5.48
N GLY A 34 -2.39 -21.06 5.52
CA GLY A 34 -1.03 -20.94 6.03
C GLY A 34 -0.48 -22.24 6.60
N ARG A 35 0.76 -22.16 7.08
CA ARG A 35 1.51 -23.28 7.63
C ARG A 35 1.78 -23.07 9.11
N TYR A 36 1.42 -24.07 9.91
CA TYR A 36 1.48 -24.05 11.36
C TYR A 36 2.40 -25.16 11.87
N ALA A 37 3.27 -24.83 12.82
CA ALA A 37 4.10 -25.83 13.48
C ALA A 37 3.21 -26.67 14.40
N TYR A 38 3.23 -27.99 14.22
CA TYR A 38 2.37 -28.91 14.93
C TYR A 38 3.20 -29.83 15.81
N PRO A 39 2.88 -29.98 17.11
CA PRO A 39 1.61 -29.63 17.75
C PRO A 39 1.56 -28.29 18.48
N ASP A 40 2.70 -27.62 18.69
CA ASP A 40 2.82 -26.55 19.69
C ASP A 40 2.18 -25.22 19.24
N ASP A 41 2.40 -24.80 17.99
CA ASP A 41 1.91 -23.52 17.45
C ASP A 41 0.80 -23.73 16.40
N THR A 42 -0.13 -24.65 16.67
CA THR A 42 -1.28 -24.89 15.77
C THR A 42 -2.59 -24.46 16.43
N PRO A 43 -3.22 -23.37 15.95
CA PRO A 43 -4.53 -22.96 16.43
C PRO A 43 -5.58 -24.05 16.21
N LYS A 44 -6.42 -24.32 17.21
CA LYS A 44 -7.46 -25.38 17.15
C LYS A 44 -8.43 -25.18 15.97
N ASP A 45 -8.66 -23.93 15.57
CA ASP A 45 -9.62 -23.60 14.53
C ASP A 45 -9.11 -23.91 13.11
N VAL A 46 -7.81 -24.17 12.93
CA VAL A 46 -7.23 -24.62 11.64
C VAL A 46 -7.87 -25.94 11.18
N PHE A 47 -8.34 -26.77 12.11
CA PHE A 47 -8.95 -28.06 11.83
C PHE A 47 -10.43 -27.98 11.42
N ARG A 48 -11.09 -26.82 11.58
CA ARG A 48 -12.51 -26.64 11.26
C ARG A 48 -12.73 -26.36 9.77
N ARG A 49 -13.84 -26.89 9.23
CA ARG A 49 -14.26 -26.75 7.83
C ARG A 49 -15.69 -26.23 7.77
N HIS A 50 -15.97 -25.38 6.77
CA HIS A 50 -17.33 -24.95 6.43
C HIS A 50 -17.88 -25.81 5.29
N ASP A 51 -19.20 -25.96 5.28
CA ASP A 51 -19.90 -26.66 4.20
C ASP A 51 -19.70 -25.94 2.86
N ASN A 52 -19.52 -26.72 1.79
CA ASN A 52 -19.27 -26.25 0.43
C ASN A 52 -18.01 -25.38 0.25
N CYS A 53 -17.03 -25.47 1.17
CA CYS A 53 -15.73 -24.81 1.03
C CYS A 53 -14.67 -25.73 0.44
N GLY A 54 -13.92 -25.23 -0.55
CA GLY A 54 -12.86 -25.93 -1.27
C GLY A 54 -11.47 -25.89 -0.64
N CYS A 55 -11.35 -25.46 0.62
CA CYS A 55 -10.07 -25.48 1.33
C CYS A 55 -9.64 -26.91 1.67
N SER A 56 -8.33 -27.17 1.63
CA SER A 56 -7.73 -28.44 2.06
C SER A 56 -6.84 -28.22 3.30
N VAL A 57 -6.75 -29.22 4.18
CA VAL A 57 -5.86 -29.18 5.35
C VAL A 57 -5.03 -30.45 5.36
N THR A 58 -3.72 -30.30 5.23
CA THR A 58 -2.76 -31.39 5.11
C THR A 58 -1.75 -31.38 6.24
N TYR A 59 -1.55 -32.54 6.87
CA TYR A 59 -0.44 -32.79 7.78
C TYR A 59 0.79 -33.24 6.98
N LYS A 60 1.92 -32.55 7.19
CA LYS A 60 3.20 -32.84 6.52
C LYS A 60 4.28 -33.20 7.56
N ASN A 61 4.90 -34.37 7.40
CA ASN A 61 5.97 -34.87 8.30
C ASN A 61 7.31 -35.11 7.59
N GLY A 62 7.48 -34.55 6.38
CA GLY A 62 8.70 -34.64 5.56
C GLY A 62 8.82 -35.91 4.71
N ARG A 63 8.15 -37.00 5.06
CA ARG A 63 8.13 -38.25 4.27
C ARG A 63 6.75 -38.54 3.69
N GLN A 64 5.72 -38.31 4.49
CA GLN A 64 4.34 -38.59 4.14
C GLN A 64 3.50 -37.35 4.40
N ARG A 65 2.47 -37.21 3.58
CA ARG A 65 1.43 -36.21 3.68
C ARG A 65 0.13 -36.94 4.02
N GLN A 66 -0.72 -36.30 4.81
CA GLN A 66 -1.99 -36.85 5.21
C GLN A 66 -3.05 -35.77 5.18
N ASP A 67 -4.14 -36.00 4.46
CA ASP A 67 -5.32 -35.14 4.55
C ASP A 67 -5.94 -35.28 5.95
N VAL A 68 -6.18 -34.14 6.60
CA VAL A 68 -6.57 -34.12 8.00
C VAL A 68 -7.99 -34.62 8.22
N TRP A 69 -8.88 -34.54 7.23
CA TRP A 69 -10.28 -34.94 7.39
C TRP A 69 -10.53 -36.35 6.87
N SER A 70 -10.18 -36.62 5.61
CA SER A 70 -10.34 -37.91 4.94
C SER A 70 -9.33 -38.97 5.39
N LYS A 71 -8.25 -38.54 6.06
CA LYS A 71 -7.15 -39.39 6.55
C LYS A 71 -6.34 -40.09 5.47
N LYS A 72 -6.63 -39.86 4.19
CA LYS A 72 -5.86 -40.38 3.06
C LYS A 72 -4.42 -39.91 3.15
N THR A 73 -3.48 -40.81 2.88
CA THR A 73 -2.04 -40.56 2.95
C THR A 73 -1.38 -40.75 1.60
N TRP A 74 -0.32 -39.98 1.35
CA TRP A 74 0.52 -40.12 0.17
C TRP A 74 1.97 -39.77 0.52
N GLU A 75 2.91 -40.26 -0.28
CA GLU A 75 4.33 -39.92 -0.09
C GLU A 75 4.61 -38.49 -0.56
N ALA A 76 5.53 -37.82 0.14
CA ALA A 76 6.06 -36.55 -0.33
C ALA A 76 6.93 -36.79 -1.58
N ASP A 77 6.86 -35.86 -2.54
CA ASP A 77 7.57 -35.96 -3.82
C ASP A 77 9.07 -36.21 -3.61
N LYS A 78 9.69 -37.06 -4.45
CA LYS A 78 11.12 -37.36 -4.40
C LYS A 78 11.97 -36.10 -4.57
N ASP A 79 11.53 -35.14 -5.38
CA ASP A 79 12.25 -33.88 -5.60
C ASP A 79 12.24 -32.98 -4.36
N GLU A 80 11.18 -33.03 -3.56
CA GLU A 80 11.07 -32.31 -2.28
C GLU A 80 11.90 -32.97 -1.16
N ARG A 81 12.21 -34.27 -1.30
CA ARG A 81 13.11 -35.01 -0.40
C ARG A 81 14.58 -34.69 -0.70
N ILE A 82 14.94 -34.52 -1.98
CA ILE A 82 16.30 -34.20 -2.44
C ILE A 82 16.67 -32.75 -2.14
N SER A 83 15.71 -31.81 -2.24
CA SER A 83 15.95 -30.39 -1.92
C SER A 83 16.29 -30.12 -0.44
N LYS A 84 15.96 -31.05 0.46
CA LYS A 84 16.36 -31.00 1.89
C LYS A 84 17.69 -31.69 2.21
N ALA A 85 18.25 -32.46 1.27
CA ALA A 85 19.52 -33.17 1.42
C ALA A 85 20.70 -32.42 0.78
N SER A 86 20.44 -31.51 -0.16
CA SER A 86 21.46 -30.56 -0.63
C SER A 86 21.71 -29.51 0.45
N GLY A 87 22.72 -29.73 1.28
CA GLY A 87 23.24 -28.79 2.28
C GLY A 87 23.82 -27.52 1.65
N LYS A 88 22.98 -26.69 1.04
CA LYS A 88 23.25 -25.26 1.02
C LYS A 88 22.65 -24.71 2.29
N GLU A 89 23.51 -24.50 3.28
CA GLU A 89 23.18 -23.65 4.41
C GLU A 89 22.51 -22.38 3.87
N PRO A 90 21.46 -21.86 4.53
CA PRO A 90 20.88 -20.59 4.13
C PRO A 90 22.02 -19.58 4.03
N THR A 91 22.24 -19.03 2.84
CA THR A 91 23.23 -17.97 2.64
C THR A 91 22.84 -16.80 3.53
N VAL A 92 23.59 -16.63 4.62
CA VAL A 92 23.45 -15.49 5.52
C VAL A 92 24.11 -14.32 4.82
N PHE A 93 23.30 -13.47 4.20
CA PHE A 93 23.77 -12.26 3.59
C PHE A 93 24.12 -11.23 4.67
N GLY A 94 25.25 -10.55 4.52
CA GLY A 94 25.54 -9.35 5.32
C GLY A 94 24.45 -8.29 5.09
N LYS A 95 24.29 -7.32 5.99
CA LYS A 95 23.21 -6.32 5.92
C LYS A 95 23.09 -5.65 4.55
N VAL A 96 24.22 -5.34 3.90
CA VAL A 96 24.28 -4.71 2.57
C VAL A 96 23.89 -5.68 1.46
N GLU A 97 24.36 -6.92 1.52
CA GLU A 97 24.02 -7.96 0.53
C GLU A 97 22.57 -8.41 0.65
N ALA A 98 22.03 -8.44 1.87
CA ALA A 98 20.63 -8.72 2.15
C ALA A 98 19.74 -7.62 1.55
N GLN A 99 20.14 -6.36 1.72
CA GLN A 99 19.47 -5.21 1.11
C GLN A 99 19.54 -5.25 -0.43
N ALA A 100 20.68 -5.61 -1.00
CA ALA A 100 20.83 -5.76 -2.45
C ALA A 100 20.01 -6.92 -3.02
N LYS A 101 19.95 -8.06 -2.31
CA LYS A 101 19.13 -9.20 -2.72
C LYS A 101 17.64 -8.91 -2.56
N GLN A 102 17.27 -8.17 -1.51
CA GLN A 102 15.92 -7.70 -1.29
C GLN A 102 15.50 -6.71 -2.39
N SER A 103 16.35 -5.75 -2.76
CA SER A 103 16.07 -4.81 -3.85
C SER A 103 15.97 -5.51 -5.22
N GLU A 104 16.79 -6.51 -5.49
CA GLU A 104 16.70 -7.34 -6.70
C GLU A 104 15.38 -8.14 -6.75
N ILE A 105 14.96 -8.73 -5.63
CA ILE A 105 13.69 -9.48 -5.53
C ILE A 105 12.48 -8.55 -5.67
N LEU A 106 12.55 -7.36 -5.06
CA LEU A 106 11.53 -6.32 -5.16
C LEU A 106 11.41 -5.83 -6.61
N ALA A 107 12.53 -5.49 -7.26
CA ALA A 107 12.58 -5.10 -8.66
C ALA A 107 12.01 -6.19 -9.59
N ARG A 108 12.39 -7.46 -9.36
CA ARG A 108 11.88 -8.59 -10.16
C ARG A 108 10.38 -8.81 -10.01
N LYS A 109 9.82 -8.53 -8.84
CA LYS A 109 8.38 -8.70 -8.56
C LYS A 109 7.57 -7.43 -8.84
N GLU A 110 8.19 -6.37 -9.35
CA GLU A 110 7.58 -5.03 -9.48
C GLU A 110 6.98 -4.54 -8.14
N LEU A 111 7.62 -4.89 -7.03
CA LEU A 111 7.21 -4.51 -5.68
C LEU A 111 8.14 -3.42 -5.16
N THR A 112 7.63 -2.54 -4.32
CA THR A 112 8.45 -1.64 -3.52
C THR A 112 8.25 -1.95 -2.05
N TYR A 113 9.25 -1.61 -1.25
CA TYR A 113 9.22 -1.82 0.20
C TYR A 113 9.20 -0.46 0.87
N ASP A 114 8.21 -0.25 1.72
CA ASP A 114 8.09 0.92 2.57
C ASP A 114 8.26 0.47 4.02
N ASP A 115 9.18 1.12 4.74
CA ASP A 115 9.52 0.73 6.11
C ASP A 115 8.36 0.88 7.12
N LYS A 116 7.30 1.64 6.78
CA LYS A 116 6.11 1.84 7.63
C LYS A 116 4.93 0.94 7.25
N ARG A 117 4.80 0.55 5.97
CA ARG A 117 3.67 -0.23 5.44
C ARG A 117 4.00 -1.64 4.98
N GLY A 118 5.28 -2.01 4.94
CA GLY A 118 5.74 -3.33 4.48
C GLY A 118 5.75 -3.43 2.95
N ILE A 119 5.44 -4.63 2.43
CA ILE A 119 5.48 -4.92 0.99
C ILE A 119 4.27 -4.24 0.31
N ILE A 120 4.54 -3.24 -0.53
CA ILE A 120 3.50 -2.56 -1.30
C ILE A 120 3.32 -3.29 -2.64
N TYR A 121 2.09 -3.71 -2.93
CA TYR A 121 1.73 -4.27 -4.23
C TYR A 121 1.50 -3.14 -5.24
N TYR A 122 2.26 -3.13 -6.35
CA TYR A 122 1.75 -2.52 -7.57
C TYR A 122 0.73 -3.47 -8.19
N ARG A 123 -0.57 -3.14 -8.07
CA ARG A 123 -1.59 -3.78 -8.91
C ARG A 123 -1.37 -3.30 -10.34
N LYS A 124 -0.78 -4.16 -11.17
CA LYS A 124 -0.71 -3.98 -12.63
C LYS A 124 -2.10 -4.14 -13.25
N GLY A 125 -2.98 -3.17 -13.02
CA GLY A 125 -3.65 -2.57 -14.15
C GLY A 125 -2.69 -1.47 -14.58
N LYS A 126 -2.02 -1.62 -15.72
CA LYS A 126 -1.22 -0.51 -16.25
C LYS A 126 -2.18 0.68 -16.36
N SER A 127 -2.06 1.63 -15.45
CA SER A 127 -2.50 2.98 -15.72
C SER A 127 -1.77 3.36 -17.01
N HIS A 128 -2.49 3.42 -18.12
CA HIS A 128 -1.95 3.87 -19.42
C HIS A 128 -1.71 5.38 -19.43
N ARG A 129 -1.57 5.99 -18.24
CA ARG A 129 -1.27 7.41 -18.09
C ARG A 129 0.05 7.69 -18.77
N ARG A 130 0.07 8.81 -19.48
CA ARG A 130 1.29 9.32 -20.12
C ARG A 130 2.25 9.74 -19.01
N LEU A 131 3.54 9.63 -19.28
CA LEU A 131 4.56 10.14 -18.35
C LEU A 131 4.90 11.59 -18.71
N SER A 132 5.14 12.42 -17.70
CA SER A 132 5.75 13.74 -17.87
C SER A 132 7.25 13.60 -18.20
N SER A 133 7.89 14.72 -18.54
CA SER A 133 9.36 14.80 -18.70
C SER A 133 10.12 14.36 -17.44
N GLU A 134 9.52 14.55 -16.27
CA GLU A 134 10.04 14.14 -14.96
C GLU A 134 9.69 12.67 -14.60
N GLY A 135 9.07 11.92 -15.51
CA GLY A 135 8.70 10.52 -15.28
C GLY A 135 7.46 10.32 -14.40
N ARG A 136 6.67 11.37 -14.14
CA ARG A 136 5.43 11.30 -13.34
C ARG A 136 4.24 10.88 -14.17
N GLN A 137 3.27 10.19 -13.57
CA GLN A 137 2.05 9.79 -14.28
C GLN A 137 1.07 10.96 -14.40
N ILE A 138 0.94 11.51 -15.62
CA ILE A 138 -0.02 12.57 -15.93
C ILE A 138 -1.44 11.99 -15.83
N ILE A 139 -2.32 12.71 -15.13
CA ILE A 139 -3.72 12.31 -14.97
C ILE A 139 -4.42 12.07 -16.33
N ASP A 140 -5.18 10.98 -16.42
CA ASP A 140 -5.98 10.70 -17.60
C ASP A 140 -7.26 11.55 -17.61
N LYS A 141 -7.72 11.93 -18.81
CA LYS A 141 -8.89 12.80 -19.01
C LYS A 141 -10.18 12.29 -18.31
N PRO A 142 -10.51 10.98 -18.31
CA PRO A 142 -11.64 10.46 -17.55
C PRO A 142 -11.53 10.70 -16.04
N THR A 143 -10.37 10.43 -15.45
CA THR A 143 -10.11 10.65 -14.02
C THR A 143 -10.13 12.14 -13.68
N TYR A 144 -9.48 12.97 -14.50
CA TYR A 144 -9.51 14.43 -14.39
C TYR A 144 -10.95 14.95 -14.32
N ASN A 145 -11.78 14.61 -15.31
CA ASN A 145 -13.17 15.04 -15.38
C ASN A 145 -13.99 14.59 -14.15
N LYS A 146 -13.74 13.39 -13.63
CA LYS A 146 -14.43 12.90 -12.41
C LYS A 146 -14.14 13.78 -11.20
N ILE A 147 -12.93 14.34 -11.10
CA ILE A 147 -12.48 15.17 -9.98
C ILE A 147 -12.94 16.62 -10.16
N VAL A 148 -12.74 17.20 -11.35
CA VAL A 148 -13.02 18.64 -11.56
C VAL A 148 -14.50 18.96 -11.78
N ASN A 149 -15.28 18.08 -12.42
CA ASN A 149 -16.69 18.40 -12.74
C ASN A 149 -17.55 18.69 -11.50
N PRO A 150 -17.43 17.98 -10.37
CA PRO A 150 -18.11 18.35 -9.13
C PRO A 150 -17.74 19.74 -8.60
N ALA A 151 -16.49 20.19 -8.80
CA ALA A 151 -16.01 21.51 -8.38
C ALA A 151 -16.54 22.61 -9.32
N ILE A 152 -16.51 22.37 -10.64
CA ILE A 152 -17.09 23.28 -11.65
C ILE A 152 -18.58 23.53 -11.37
N LYS A 153 -19.35 22.47 -11.06
CA LYS A 153 -20.77 22.60 -10.66
C LYS A 153 -20.99 23.44 -9.41
N ARG A 154 -19.94 23.65 -8.62
CA ARG A 154 -19.94 24.47 -7.41
C ARG A 154 -19.22 25.79 -7.59
N GLY A 155 -18.88 26.18 -8.81
CA GLY A 155 -18.35 27.51 -9.14
C GLY A 155 -16.83 27.59 -9.27
N ALA A 156 -16.10 26.46 -9.30
CA ALA A 156 -14.68 26.50 -9.62
C ALA A 156 -14.44 26.91 -11.08
N ASP A 157 -13.53 27.86 -11.31
CA ASP A 157 -13.04 28.25 -12.63
C ASP A 157 -11.73 27.49 -12.91
N ILE A 158 -11.81 26.44 -13.72
CA ILE A 158 -10.67 25.57 -14.03
C ILE A 158 -9.99 26.04 -15.31
N ARG A 159 -8.70 26.37 -15.23
CA ARG A 159 -7.89 26.88 -16.34
C ARG A 159 -6.66 26.02 -16.57
N LEU A 160 -6.30 25.83 -17.84
CA LEU A 160 -4.98 25.33 -18.19
C LEU A 160 -4.00 26.50 -18.12
N ALA A 161 -2.83 26.28 -17.52
CA ALA A 161 -1.77 27.27 -17.45
C ALA A 161 -1.30 27.64 -18.86
N ASP A 162 -1.30 28.94 -19.17
CA ASP A 162 -0.65 29.48 -20.37
C ASP A 162 0.88 29.54 -20.16
N GLU A 163 1.63 30.11 -21.11
CA GLU A 163 3.10 30.19 -21.01
C GLU A 163 3.56 30.95 -19.76
N VAL A 164 2.86 32.02 -19.38
CA VAL A 164 3.21 32.85 -18.22
C VAL A 164 2.98 32.07 -16.93
N TRP A 165 1.80 31.47 -16.78
CA TRP A 165 1.46 30.65 -15.62
C TRP A 165 2.29 29.38 -15.54
N THR A 166 2.61 28.76 -16.67
CA THR A 166 3.47 27.56 -16.70
C THR A 166 4.86 27.89 -16.17
N LYS A 167 5.45 29.01 -16.61
CA LYS A 167 6.76 29.45 -16.11
C LYS A 167 6.72 29.76 -14.61
N HIS A 168 5.69 30.46 -14.15
CA HIS A 168 5.54 30.76 -12.73
C HIS A 168 5.43 29.48 -11.87
N LEU A 169 4.60 28.52 -12.30
CA LEU A 169 4.46 27.24 -11.61
C LEU A 169 5.75 26.41 -11.64
N GLU A 170 6.52 26.47 -12.73
CA GLU A 170 7.85 25.85 -12.79
C GLU A 170 8.85 26.45 -11.79
N GLU A 171 8.87 27.79 -11.65
CA GLU A 171 9.71 28.49 -10.68
C GLU A 171 9.33 28.12 -9.23
N GLU A 172 8.03 27.94 -8.96
CA GLU A 172 7.51 27.46 -7.67
C GLU A 172 7.62 25.93 -7.48
N LYS A 173 8.09 25.21 -8.51
CA LYS A 173 8.15 23.74 -8.55
C LYS A 173 6.79 23.07 -8.30
N SER A 174 5.71 23.71 -8.75
CA SER A 174 4.35 23.19 -8.69
C SER A 174 3.83 22.84 -10.09
N ARG A 175 2.78 22.02 -10.11
CA ARG A 175 2.01 21.63 -11.30
C ARG A 175 0.63 22.27 -11.35
N ALA A 176 0.18 22.82 -10.24
CA ALA A 176 -1.14 23.37 -10.10
C ALA A 176 -1.17 24.43 -9.00
N VAL A 177 -2.19 25.29 -9.02
CA VAL A 177 -2.43 26.25 -7.94
C VAL A 177 -3.89 26.67 -7.90
N THR A 178 -4.42 26.87 -6.70
CA THR A 178 -5.74 27.42 -6.44
C THR A 178 -5.64 28.82 -5.86
N ILE A 179 -6.29 29.77 -6.53
CA ILE A 179 -6.35 31.18 -6.13
C ILE A 179 -7.82 31.59 -6.06
N GLY A 180 -8.37 31.63 -4.84
CA GLY A 180 -9.79 31.87 -4.63
C GLY A 180 -10.63 30.75 -5.24
N ASP A 181 -11.47 31.11 -6.23
CA ASP A 181 -12.31 30.18 -6.99
C ASP A 181 -11.64 29.67 -8.28
N VAL A 182 -10.46 30.17 -8.64
CA VAL A 182 -9.75 29.81 -9.87
C VAL A 182 -8.70 28.74 -9.58
N ILE A 183 -8.65 27.69 -10.40
CA ILE A 183 -7.65 26.63 -10.33
C ILE A 183 -6.88 26.57 -11.65
N TYR A 184 -5.57 26.72 -11.59
CA TYR A 184 -4.68 26.53 -12.74
C TYR A 184 -4.02 25.15 -12.69
N PHE A 185 -4.02 24.46 -13.83
CA PHE A 185 -3.30 23.19 -14.02
C PHE A 185 -2.30 23.30 -15.16
N ARG A 186 -1.06 22.85 -14.93
CA ARG A 186 -0.14 22.55 -16.03
C ARG A 186 -0.61 21.31 -16.79
N PRO A 187 -0.30 21.18 -18.08
CA PRO A 187 -0.69 20.03 -18.89
C PRO A 187 -0.15 18.68 -18.39
N ASP A 188 0.88 18.68 -17.56
CA ASP A 188 1.53 17.52 -16.97
C ASP A 188 1.14 17.26 -15.51
N ALA A 189 0.03 17.85 -15.02
CA ALA A 189 -0.50 17.61 -13.68
C ALA A 189 -0.81 16.13 -13.42
N THR A 190 -0.51 15.69 -12.21
CA THR A 190 -0.73 14.33 -11.70
C THR A 190 -2.11 14.18 -11.06
N VAL A 191 -2.42 12.99 -10.55
CA VAL A 191 -3.70 12.77 -9.85
C VAL A 191 -3.75 13.51 -8.53
N SER A 192 -2.63 13.51 -7.79
CA SER A 192 -2.52 14.21 -6.51
C SER A 192 -2.64 15.72 -6.70
N ASP A 193 -1.96 16.30 -7.70
CA ASP A 193 -2.04 17.74 -7.99
C ASP A 193 -3.50 18.19 -8.21
N VAL A 194 -4.25 17.44 -9.01
CA VAL A 194 -5.65 17.79 -9.32
C VAL A 194 -6.57 17.60 -8.11
N LEU A 195 -6.38 16.54 -7.33
CA LEU A 195 -7.18 16.31 -6.12
C LEU A 195 -6.90 17.36 -5.04
N GLU A 196 -5.65 17.73 -4.87
CA GLU A 196 -5.18 18.69 -3.88
C GLU A 196 -5.76 20.07 -4.13
N GLU A 197 -5.59 20.60 -5.33
CA GLU A 197 -6.14 21.92 -5.68
C GLU A 197 -7.66 21.98 -5.62
N VAL A 198 -8.33 20.92 -6.11
CA VAL A 198 -9.80 20.84 -5.98
C VAL A 198 -10.22 20.80 -4.52
N HIS A 199 -9.45 20.16 -3.64
CA HIS A 199 -9.72 20.18 -2.21
C HIS A 199 -9.49 21.56 -1.60
N HIS A 200 -8.41 22.26 -1.97
CA HIS A 200 -8.18 23.65 -1.55
C HIS A 200 -9.31 24.59 -1.97
N PHE A 201 -9.86 24.42 -3.18
CA PHE A 201 -11.07 25.15 -3.59
C PHE A 201 -12.24 24.92 -2.62
N TYR A 202 -12.47 23.67 -2.20
CA TYR A 202 -13.51 23.36 -1.20
C TYR A 202 -13.20 23.95 0.17
N GLN A 203 -11.94 23.93 0.61
CA GLN A 203 -11.52 24.54 1.86
C GLN A 203 -11.77 26.05 1.85
N ASN A 204 -11.42 26.74 0.77
CA ASN A 204 -11.66 28.17 0.58
C ASN A 204 -13.15 28.49 0.64
N ARG A 205 -13.96 27.75 -0.15
CA ARG A 205 -15.40 27.97 -0.22
C ARG A 205 -16.13 27.71 1.10
N ASN A 206 -15.67 26.72 1.87
CA ASN A 206 -16.27 26.37 3.16
C ASN A 206 -15.73 27.21 4.33
N GLY A 207 -14.71 28.06 4.10
CA GLY A 207 -14.05 28.80 5.16
C GLY A 207 -13.36 27.87 6.17
N LEU A 208 -12.82 26.74 5.72
CA LEU A 208 -12.11 25.82 6.61
C LEU A 208 -10.92 26.53 7.25
N ASN A 209 -10.73 26.32 8.56
CA ASN A 209 -9.63 26.93 9.33
C ASN A 209 -9.66 28.47 9.34
N ALA A 210 -10.82 29.08 9.10
CA ALA A 210 -10.99 30.53 9.06
C ALA A 210 -10.71 31.25 10.39
N GLN A 211 -10.73 30.53 11.50
CA GLN A 211 -10.36 31.06 12.83
C GLN A 211 -8.86 31.38 12.94
N TYR A 212 -8.02 30.72 12.15
CA TYR A 212 -6.57 30.91 12.20
C TYR A 212 -6.10 32.06 11.33
N GLY A 213 -4.99 32.67 11.73
CA GLY A 213 -4.24 33.63 10.91
C GLY A 213 -3.69 32.98 9.64
N VAL A 214 -3.29 33.79 8.65
CA VAL A 214 -2.91 33.31 7.31
C VAL A 214 -1.91 32.15 7.35
N VAL A 215 -0.80 32.30 8.08
CA VAL A 215 0.26 31.28 8.15
C VAL A 215 -0.24 29.97 8.76
N GLN A 216 -0.92 30.03 9.90
CA GLN A 216 -1.47 28.86 10.58
C GLN A 216 -2.53 28.16 9.73
N ARG A 217 -3.41 28.94 9.07
CA ARG A 217 -4.43 28.44 8.17
C ARG A 217 -3.83 27.69 7.00
N THR A 218 -2.78 28.24 6.38
CA THR A 218 -2.05 27.57 5.30
C THR A 218 -1.54 26.21 5.78
N VAL A 219 -0.80 26.15 6.89
CA VAL A 219 -0.28 24.88 7.42
C VAL A 219 -1.41 23.88 7.73
N MET A 220 -2.52 24.32 8.32
CA MET A 220 -3.66 23.44 8.61
C MET A 220 -4.35 22.92 7.34
N ASN A 221 -4.53 23.79 6.34
CA ASN A 221 -5.16 23.45 5.08
C ASN A 221 -4.29 22.47 4.29
N GLU A 222 -2.97 22.65 4.30
CA GLU A 222 -2.00 21.71 3.74
C GLU A 222 -2.10 20.33 4.44
N ILE A 223 -2.06 20.29 5.77
CA ILE A 223 -2.20 19.04 6.53
C ILE A 223 -3.51 18.32 6.19
N ASP A 224 -4.62 19.05 6.13
CA ASP A 224 -5.93 18.51 5.79
C ASP A 224 -5.98 18.00 4.34
N ALA A 225 -5.40 18.73 3.39
CA ALA A 225 -5.31 18.33 1.99
C ALA A 225 -4.47 17.05 1.82
N LYS A 226 -3.29 16.96 2.45
CA LYS A 226 -2.48 15.73 2.39
C LYS A 226 -3.19 14.55 3.04
N LYS A 227 -3.90 14.74 4.16
CA LYS A 227 -4.73 13.67 4.76
C LYS A 227 -5.83 13.24 3.80
N TYR A 228 -6.52 14.18 3.16
CA TYR A 228 -7.54 13.90 2.16
C TYR A 228 -7.00 13.05 1.01
N LEU A 229 -5.85 13.42 0.43
CA LEU A 229 -5.18 12.64 -0.62
C LEU A 229 -4.96 11.18 -0.19
N LEU A 230 -4.46 10.95 1.02
CA LEU A 230 -4.24 9.60 1.53
C LEU A 230 -5.54 8.79 1.60
N THR A 231 -6.67 9.39 2.01
CA THR A 231 -7.98 8.72 1.98
C THR A 231 -8.49 8.43 0.56
N MET A 232 -8.01 9.18 -0.43
CA MET A 232 -8.40 9.07 -1.84
C MET A 232 -7.52 8.12 -2.65
N THR A 233 -6.42 7.62 -2.07
CA THR A 233 -5.42 6.75 -2.71
C THR A 233 -6.04 5.58 -3.45
N GLU A 234 -6.85 4.76 -2.77
CA GLU A 234 -7.47 3.56 -3.37
C GLU A 234 -8.50 3.94 -4.43
N LYS A 235 -9.30 4.98 -4.17
CA LYS A 235 -10.41 5.39 -5.04
C LYS A 235 -9.91 5.85 -6.41
N TYR A 236 -8.87 6.68 -6.44
CA TYR A 236 -8.34 7.25 -7.68
C TYR A 236 -7.08 6.56 -8.19
N HIS A 237 -6.64 5.50 -7.50
CA HIS A 237 -5.44 4.75 -7.83
C HIS A 237 -4.25 5.71 -7.94
N ILE A 238 -4.02 6.47 -6.86
CA ILE A 238 -2.90 7.41 -6.77
C ILE A 238 -1.59 6.59 -6.81
N PRO A 239 -0.65 6.93 -7.70
CA PRO A 239 0.64 6.22 -7.79
C PRO A 239 1.41 6.21 -6.46
N PRO A 240 2.08 5.10 -6.11
CA PRO A 240 2.85 4.98 -4.87
C PRO A 240 3.93 6.06 -4.65
N ASP A 241 4.55 6.58 -5.72
CA ASP A 241 5.52 7.67 -5.62
C ASP A 241 4.86 8.98 -5.14
N GLU A 242 3.68 9.32 -5.66
CA GLU A 242 2.89 10.47 -5.19
C GLU A 242 2.40 10.26 -3.74
N VAL A 243 2.00 9.04 -3.37
CA VAL A 243 1.60 8.70 -2.00
C VAL A 243 2.76 8.88 -1.01
N TYR A 244 3.95 8.41 -1.38
CA TYR A 244 5.16 8.58 -0.57
C TYR A 244 5.48 10.05 -0.30
N GLU A 245 5.43 10.88 -1.35
CA GLU A 245 5.65 12.32 -1.22
C GLU A 245 4.57 12.99 -0.37
N THR A 246 3.31 12.61 -0.57
CA THR A 246 2.18 13.12 0.23
C THR A 246 2.41 12.89 1.72
N GLU A 247 2.91 11.71 2.10
CA GLU A 247 3.24 11.40 3.50
C GLU A 247 4.47 12.11 4.03
N TYR A 248 5.47 12.30 3.17
CA TYR A 248 6.64 13.06 3.53
C TYR A 248 6.23 14.50 3.88
N TRP A 249 5.51 15.17 2.97
CA TRP A 249 5.02 16.54 3.18
C TRP A 249 4.05 16.65 4.35
N LEU A 250 3.15 15.68 4.53
CA LEU A 250 2.27 15.65 5.71
C LEU A 250 3.07 15.65 7.02
N LYS A 251 4.16 14.90 7.10
CA LYS A 251 5.02 14.89 8.30
C LYS A 251 5.72 16.23 8.49
N GLU A 252 6.24 16.83 7.42
CA GLU A 252 6.89 18.14 7.49
C GLU A 252 5.92 19.25 7.93
N TYR A 253 4.70 19.29 7.40
CA TYR A 253 3.70 20.27 7.83
C TYR A 253 3.24 20.06 9.28
N ILE A 254 3.05 18.81 9.72
CA ILE A 254 2.75 18.51 11.12
C ILE A 254 3.88 19.01 12.02
N LYS A 255 5.14 18.75 11.65
CA LYS A 255 6.30 19.23 12.38
C LYS A 255 6.36 20.75 12.42
N GLN A 256 6.11 21.43 11.30
CA GLN A 256 6.04 22.89 11.22
C GLN A 256 4.99 23.45 12.17
N MET A 257 3.78 22.87 12.19
CA MET A 257 2.73 23.23 13.14
C MET A 257 3.18 23.05 14.59
N GLU A 258 3.82 21.93 14.94
CA GLU A 258 4.33 21.67 16.29
C GLU A 258 5.43 22.67 16.69
N GLU A 259 6.31 23.05 15.78
CA GLU A 259 7.34 24.06 16.00
C GLU A 259 6.75 25.46 16.20
N MET A 260 5.71 25.82 15.44
CA MET A 260 4.96 27.07 15.66
C MET A 260 4.32 27.09 17.06
N LYS A 261 3.71 25.97 17.49
CA LYS A 261 3.16 25.83 18.85
C LYS A 261 4.22 26.03 19.92
N LYS A 262 5.40 25.41 19.76
CA LYS A 262 6.52 25.55 20.70
C LYS A 262 7.04 26.99 20.80
N ARG A 263 6.98 27.76 19.71
CA ARG A 263 7.39 29.17 19.67
C ARG A 263 6.33 30.15 20.20
N GLY A 264 5.13 29.67 20.55
CA GLY A 264 4.01 30.55 20.93
C GLY A 264 3.42 31.31 19.75
N GLU A 265 3.70 30.89 18.52
CA GLU A 265 3.18 31.49 17.28
C GLU A 265 1.87 30.81 16.83
N TRP A 266 1.30 29.94 17.66
CA TRP A 266 0.05 29.23 17.40
C TRP A 266 -1.06 29.77 18.30
N ASN A 267 -2.07 30.37 17.68
CA ASN A 267 -3.26 30.86 18.36
C ASN A 267 -4.32 29.77 18.25
N GLU A 268 -4.84 29.29 19.38
CA GLU A 268 -5.89 28.27 19.44
C GLU A 268 -7.28 28.83 19.14
#